data_AF-A0A1L8I6G1-F1
#
_entry.id   AF-A0A1L8I6G1-F1
#
_cell.length_a   1.000
_cell.length_b   1.000
_cell.length_c   1.000
_cell.angle_alpha   90.00
_cell.angle_beta   90.00
_cell.angle_gamma   90.00
#
_symmetry.space_group_name_H-M   'P 1'
#
loop_
_entity.id
_entity.type
_entity.pdbx_description
1 polymer ?
#
loop_
_entity_poly.entity_id
_entity_poly.type
_entity_poly.pdbx_seq_one_letter_code
_entity_poly.pdbx_strand_id
1 'polypeptide(L)'
;MLAYTAPYMHDGSLATLEEVVDYDDCGGDGHPNTSELIQPLGLSDHEKQALVAFLKAISGEVPQVSFPALPSNPTLDFRSSS
;
A
#
# COMPACT_ATOMS: atom_id res chain seq x y z
N MET A 1 5.70 5.56 -3.56
CA MET A 1 5.75 4.09 -3.61
C MET A 1 4.35 3.44 -3.60
N LEU A 2 3.26 4.20 -3.75
CA LEU A 2 1.90 3.74 -3.43
C LEU A 2 1.43 2.54 -4.28
N ALA A 3 1.77 2.48 -5.56
CA ALA A 3 1.40 1.38 -6.46
C ALA A 3 2.06 0.02 -6.12
N TYR A 4 3.06 0.00 -5.23
CA TYR A 4 3.85 -1.20 -4.93
C TYR A 4 3.65 -1.72 -3.50
N THR A 5 2.70 -1.15 -2.76
CA THR A 5 2.46 -1.47 -1.34
C THR A 5 1.17 -2.25 -1.14
N ALA A 6 0.70 -2.98 -2.14
CA ALA A 6 -0.40 -3.91 -1.96
C ALA A 6 -0.07 -4.93 -0.85
N PRO A 7 -1.06 -5.37 -0.05
CA PRO A 7 -2.46 -4.98 -0.10
C PRO A 7 -2.74 -3.59 0.50
N TYR A 8 -3.84 -2.98 0.08
CA TYR A 8 -4.28 -1.62 0.41
C TYR A 8 -5.30 -1.61 1.57
N MET A 9 -5.59 -0.41 2.07
CA MET A 9 -6.30 -0.14 3.34
C MET A 9 -5.50 -0.49 4.59
N HIS A 10 -5.95 0.01 5.75
CA HIS A 10 -5.26 -0.17 7.03
C HIS A 10 -5.17 -1.63 7.49
N ASP A 11 -6.09 -2.46 7.02
CA ASP A 11 -6.21 -3.88 7.35
C ASP A 11 -5.76 -4.81 6.21
N GLY A 12 -5.34 -4.25 5.06
CA GLY A 12 -4.96 -5.03 3.89
C GLY A 12 -6.13 -5.72 3.18
N SER A 13 -7.36 -5.22 3.34
CA SER A 13 -8.56 -5.82 2.78
C SER A 13 -8.66 -5.77 1.26
N LEU A 14 -8.00 -4.81 0.60
CA LEU A 14 -8.12 -4.58 -0.84
C LEU A 14 -6.81 -4.95 -1.56
N ALA A 15 -6.90 -5.66 -2.67
CA ALA A 15 -5.74 -6.15 -3.40
C ALA A 15 -5.22 -5.14 -4.44
N THR A 16 -6.09 -4.25 -4.94
CA THR A 16 -5.81 -3.38 -6.08
C THR A 16 -6.18 -1.92 -5.80
N LEU A 17 -5.58 -0.98 -6.54
CA LEU A 17 -5.95 0.44 -6.45
C LEU A 17 -7.34 0.70 -7.06
N GLU A 18 -7.73 -0.13 -8.02
CA GLU A 18 -9.05 -0.15 -8.63
C GLU A 18 -10.13 -0.43 -7.57
N GLU A 19 -9.94 -1.43 -6.70
CA GLU A 19 -10.83 -1.73 -5.58
C GLU A 19 -10.88 -0.59 -4.55
N VAL A 20 -9.76 0.11 -4.31
CA VAL A 20 -9.73 1.29 -3.43
C VAL A 20 -10.62 2.39 -4.00
N VAL A 21 -10.51 2.68 -5.29
CA VAL A 21 -11.32 3.71 -5.96
C VAL A 21 -12.80 3.32 -5.98
N ASP A 22 -13.13 2.05 -6.20
CA ASP A 22 -14.51 1.57 -6.14
C ASP A 22 -15.11 1.65 -4.73
N TYR A 23 -14.30 1.35 -3.70
CA TYR A 23 -14.71 1.49 -2.31
C TYR A 23 -15.03 2.95 -1.96
N ASP A 24 -14.16 3.88 -2.36
CA ASP A 24 -14.35 5.32 -2.12
C ASP A 24 -15.54 5.87 -2.94
N ASP A 25 -15.74 5.41 -4.18
CA ASP A 25 -16.86 5.82 -5.03
C ASP A 25 -18.22 5.42 -4.44
N CYS A 26 -18.28 4.29 -3.73
CA CYS A 26 -19.49 3.84 -3.03
C CYS A 26 -19.72 4.54 -1.68
N GLY A 27 -18.75 5.31 -1.18
CA GLY A 27 -18.79 5.91 0.16
C GLY A 27 -18.39 4.95 1.29
N GLY A 28 -17.73 3.83 0.97
CA GLY A 28 -17.30 2.80 1.90
C GLY A 28 -18.42 1.92 2.49
N ASP A 29 -18.10 1.13 3.52
CA ASP A 29 -18.99 0.08 4.06
C ASP A 29 -20.03 0.58 5.09
N GLY A 30 -20.28 1.89 5.18
CA GLY A 30 -21.32 2.43 6.06
C GLY A 30 -21.04 2.27 7.57
N HIS A 31 -19.78 2.40 7.99
CA HIS A 31 -19.38 2.33 9.40
C HIS A 31 -20.18 3.33 10.28
N PRO A 32 -20.55 2.98 11.54
CA PRO A 32 -21.38 3.83 12.40
C PRO A 32 -20.78 5.22 12.72
N ASN A 33 -19.48 5.39 12.53
CA ASN A 33 -18.78 6.67 12.71
C ASN A 33 -18.51 7.40 11.38
N THR A 34 -19.09 6.95 10.27
CA THR A 34 -18.97 7.62 8.97
C THR A 34 -19.79 8.91 8.99
N SER A 35 -19.20 9.99 8.49
CA SER A 35 -19.89 11.28 8.35
C SER A 35 -21.03 11.18 7.33
N GLU A 36 -22.17 11.84 7.60
CA GLU A 36 -23.30 11.96 6.65
C GLU A 36 -22.93 12.66 5.33
N LEU A 37 -21.78 13.35 5.28
CA LEU A 37 -21.25 13.97 4.07
C LEU A 37 -20.61 12.96 3.12
N ILE A 38 -20.26 11.76 3.60
CA ILE A 38 -19.75 10.69 2.76
C ILE A 38 -20.94 10.05 2.05
N GLN A 39 -21.01 10.27 0.75
CA GLN A 39 -22.07 9.77 -0.13
C GLN A 39 -21.43 9.21 -1.40
N PRO A 40 -22.12 8.30 -2.11
CA PRO A 40 -21.62 7.79 -3.37
C PRO A 40 -21.28 8.93 -4.34
N LEU A 41 -20.10 8.89 -4.94
CA LEU A 41 -19.60 9.93 -5.82
C LEU A 41 -20.17 9.80 -7.24
N GLY A 42 -20.51 8.57 -7.65
CA GLY A 42 -21.11 8.30 -8.95
C GLY A 42 -20.14 8.50 -10.11
N LEU A 43 -18.87 8.16 -9.88
CA LEU A 43 -17.81 8.31 -10.88
C LEU A 43 -18.07 7.38 -12.08
N SER A 44 -17.88 7.92 -13.27
CA SER A 44 -17.85 7.11 -14.49
C SER A 44 -16.61 6.23 -14.54
N ASP A 45 -16.66 5.15 -15.33
CA ASP A 45 -15.51 4.25 -15.53
C ASP A 45 -14.25 5.01 -15.97
N HIS A 46 -14.42 6.05 -16.79
CA HIS A 46 -13.32 6.87 -17.26
C HIS A 46 -12.68 7.71 -16.14
N GLU A 47 -13.49 8.26 -15.24
CA GLU A 47 -13.00 9.04 -14.08
C GLU A 47 -12.27 8.13 -13.08
N LYS A 48 -12.79 6.92 -12.85
CA LYS A 48 -12.12 5.93 -12.01
C LYS A 48 -10.76 5.54 -12.57
N GLN A 49 -10.69 5.26 -13.88
CA GLN A 49 -9.43 4.96 -14.56
C GLN A 49 -8.43 6.11 -14.48
N ALA A 50 -8.91 7.36 -14.65
CA ALA A 50 -8.07 8.54 -14.52
C ALA A 50 -7.51 8.70 -13.09
N LEU A 51 -8.32 8.43 -12.06
CA LEU A 51 -7.88 8.47 -10.67
C LEU A 51 -6.85 7.39 -10.37
N VAL A 52 -7.08 6.16 -10.82
CA VAL A 52 -6.11 5.06 -10.70
C VAL A 52 -4.78 5.42 -11.39
N ALA A 53 -4.84 6.01 -12.58
CA ALA A 53 -3.65 6.45 -13.30
C ALA A 53 -2.90 7.55 -12.53
N PHE A 54 -3.61 8.48 -11.92
CA PHE A 54 -3.04 9.51 -11.06
C PHE A 54 -2.35 8.92 -9.82
N LEU A 55 -2.99 7.97 -9.12
CA LEU A 55 -2.42 7.28 -7.96
C LEU A 55 -1.15 6.50 -8.34
N LYS A 56 -1.13 5.88 -9.53
CA LYS A 56 0.07 5.23 -10.07
C LYS A 56 1.17 6.24 -10.38
N ALA A 57 0.85 7.41 -10.93
CA ALA A 57 1.84 8.43 -11.28
C ALA A 57 2.58 9.01 -10.06
N ILE A 58 1.88 9.25 -8.94
CA ILE A 58 2.50 9.76 -7.70
C ILE A 58 3.33 8.70 -6.95
N SER A 59 3.29 7.44 -7.40
CA SER A 59 3.99 6.34 -6.74
C SER A 59 5.49 6.36 -6.94
N GLY A 60 6.01 7.15 -7.88
CA GLY A 60 7.45 7.27 -8.13
C GLY A 60 8.09 5.96 -8.58
N GLU A 61 9.37 6.02 -8.92
CA GLU A 61 10.15 4.87 -9.38
C GLU A 61 10.73 4.10 -8.19
N VAL A 62 10.84 2.77 -8.31
CA VAL A 62 11.42 1.94 -7.25
C VAL A 62 12.94 2.12 -7.26
N PRO A 63 13.57 2.48 -6.12
CA PRO A 63 15.01 2.63 -6.07
C PRO A 63 15.70 1.29 -6.36
N GLN A 64 16.70 1.32 -7.24
CA GLN A 64 17.57 0.16 -7.48
C GLN A 64 18.54 0.02 -6.30
N VAL A 65 18.32 -0.97 -5.45
CA VAL A 65 19.16 -1.24 -4.27
C VAL A 65 20.02 -2.48 -4.54
N SER A 66 21.35 -2.34 -4.42
CA SER A 66 22.26 -3.48 -4.38
C SER A 66 22.41 -3.99 -2.95
N PHE A 67 22.32 -5.30 -2.74
CA PHE A 67 22.54 -5.89 -1.43
C PHE A 67 24.01 -5.75 -0.99
N PRO A 68 24.30 -5.21 0.21
CA PRO A 68 25.67 -5.16 0.72
C PRO A 68 26.15 -6.57 1.09
N ALA A 69 27.47 -6.80 0.97
CA ALA A 69 28.07 -8.03 1.48
C ALA A 69 27.97 -8.06 3.02
N LEU A 70 27.36 -9.11 3.57
CA LEU A 70 27.27 -9.28 5.03
C LEU A 70 28.65 -9.64 5.60
N PRO A 71 29.06 -9.04 6.74
CA PRO A 71 30.28 -9.45 7.42
C PRO A 71 30.13 -10.89 7.95
N SER A 72 31.20 -11.68 7.85
CA SER A 72 31.25 -13.01 8.46
C SER A 72 31.16 -12.86 9.99
N ASN A 73 30.23 -13.55 10.63
CA ASN A 73 30.12 -13.56 12.10
C ASN A 73 31.35 -14.28 12.68
N PRO A 74 32.25 -13.62 13.43
CA PRO A 74 33.22 -14.35 14.22
C PRO A 74 32.43 -15.01 15.36
N THR A 75 32.23 -16.32 15.28
CA THR A 75 31.71 -17.10 16.41
C THR A 75 32.47 -16.70 17.67
N LEU A 76 31.76 -16.10 18.63
CA LEU A 76 32.28 -15.88 19.98
C LEU A 76 32.72 -17.25 20.51
N ASP A 77 34.03 -17.43 20.68
CA ASP A 77 34.64 -18.64 21.21
C ASP A 77 34.40 -18.71 22.73
N PHE A 78 33.18 -19.09 23.13
CA PHE A 78 32.87 -19.44 24.51
C PHE A 78 33.50 -20.79 24.93
N ARG A 79 34.78 -20.99 24.63
CA ARG A 79 35.60 -22.08 25.13
C ARG A 79 37.04 -21.61 25.26
N SER A 80 37.39 -21.02 26.40
CA SER A 80 38.38 -21.59 27.33
C SER A 80 38.71 -20.58 28.43
N SER A 81 38.21 -20.84 29.63
CA SER A 81 38.92 -20.54 30.89
C SER A 81 38.34 -21.48 31.93
N SER A 82 38.88 -22.70 31.92
CA SER A 82 39.02 -23.50 33.14
C SER A 82 40.25 -23.02 33.90
#